data_AF-A0A6H1C9X9-F1
#
_entry.id   AF-A0A6H1C9X9-F1
#
_cell.length_a   1.000
_cell.length_b   1.000
_cell.length_c   1.000
_cell.angle_alpha   90.00
_cell.angle_beta   90.00
_cell.angle_gamma   90.00
#
_symmetry.space_group_name_H-M   'P 1'
#
loop_
_entity.id
_entity.type
_entity.pdbx_description
1 polymer ?
#
loop_
_entity_poly.entity_id
_entity_poly.type
_entity_poly.pdbx_seq_one_letter_code
_entity_poly.pdbx_strand_id
1 'polypeptide(L)'
;MTSKTVATLLADLEVTRSHSRPRVSNDNPYSEALFKTLKYGPMWPERFASIHHARNLVASFTAWYNHEHRHIGIGLHTPADVHFGLAEQKATERAAMLARARARHPERFGTAGTPKILDLPADAWINKPAAEPDRPGADQAAA
;
A
#
# COMPACT_ATOMS: atom_id res chain seq x y z
N MET A 1 10.00 -18.16 -31.94
CA MET A 1 9.83 -16.75 -31.53
C MET A 1 10.44 -16.57 -30.16
N THR A 2 11.48 -15.76 -30.04
CA THR A 2 12.04 -15.33 -28.75
C THR A 2 11.31 -14.08 -28.28
N SER A 3 10.97 -14.01 -26.99
CA SER A 3 10.38 -12.81 -26.42
C SER A 3 11.39 -11.65 -26.45
N LYS A 4 10.88 -10.41 -26.44
CA LYS A 4 11.71 -9.22 -26.19
C LYS A 4 12.46 -9.36 -24.86
N THR A 5 13.59 -8.67 -24.73
CA THR A 5 14.22 -8.50 -23.41
C THR A 5 13.29 -7.69 -22.50
N VAL A 6 13.34 -7.93 -21.19
CA VAL A 6 12.54 -7.17 -20.21
C VAL A 6 12.84 -5.67 -20.31
N ALA A 7 14.10 -5.29 -20.54
CA ALA A 7 14.48 -3.87 -20.70
C ALA A 7 13.80 -3.21 -21.90
N THR A 8 13.74 -3.91 -23.04
CA THR A 8 13.02 -3.42 -24.24
C THR A 8 11.52 -3.29 -23.97
N LEU A 9 10.92 -4.31 -23.34
CA LEU A 9 9.49 -4.27 -23.01
C LEU A 9 9.15 -3.09 -22.08
N LEU A 10 9.97 -2.83 -21.06
CA LEU A 10 9.74 -1.70 -20.16
C LEU A 10 9.90 -0.35 -20.86
N ALA A 11 10.85 -0.24 -21.79
CA ALA A 11 11.00 0.97 -22.62
C ALA A 11 9.79 1.20 -23.53
N ASP A 12 9.28 0.14 -24.16
CA ASP A 12 8.08 0.20 -25.00
C ASP A 12 6.82 0.61 -24.20
N LEU A 13 6.77 0.25 -22.92
CA LEU A 13 5.69 0.59 -21.99
C LEU A 13 5.94 1.91 -21.24
N GLU A 14 7.01 2.64 -21.58
CA GLU A 14 7.42 3.89 -20.94
C GLU A 14 7.63 3.77 -19.41
N VAL A 15 7.98 2.56 -18.94
CA VAL A 15 8.24 2.29 -17.52
C VAL A 15 9.70 2.59 -17.19
N THR A 16 9.92 3.62 -16.37
CA THR A 16 11.25 3.95 -15.85
C THR A 16 11.74 2.86 -14.89
N ARG A 17 12.97 2.38 -15.11
CA ARG A 17 13.59 1.38 -14.24
C ARG A 17 14.29 2.05 -13.07
N SER A 18 13.91 1.67 -11.86
CA SER A 18 14.68 1.92 -10.66
C SER A 18 15.36 0.63 -10.19
N HIS A 19 16.58 0.76 -9.69
CA HIS A 19 17.37 -0.37 -9.20
C HIS A 19 17.74 -0.15 -7.73
N SER A 20 17.46 -1.15 -6.90
CA SER A 20 17.97 -1.21 -5.52
C SER A 20 19.50 -1.34 -5.52
N ARG A 21 20.14 -0.88 -4.43
CA ARG A 21 21.58 -1.05 -4.27
C ARG A 21 21.94 -2.55 -4.21
N PRO A 22 23.07 -2.97 -4.81
CA PRO A 22 23.48 -4.36 -4.76
C PRO A 22 23.61 -4.87 -3.32
N ARG A 23 22.95 -6.01 -3.03
CA ARG A 23 22.98 -6.68 -1.70
C ARG A 23 22.37 -5.89 -0.54
N VAL A 24 21.41 -5.01 -0.83
CA VAL A 24 20.72 -4.19 0.18
C VAL A 24 19.24 -4.55 0.18
N SER A 25 18.85 -5.48 1.06
CA SER A 25 17.48 -6.04 1.08
C SER A 25 16.43 -5.02 1.55
N ASN A 26 16.82 -4.11 2.44
CA ASN A 26 15.96 -3.02 2.91
C ASN A 26 15.71 -1.91 1.88
N ASP A 27 16.22 -2.02 0.65
CA ASP A 27 15.80 -1.18 -0.48
C ASP A 27 14.51 -1.69 -1.16
N ASN A 28 13.88 -2.76 -0.64
CA ASN A 28 12.55 -3.22 -1.08
C ASN A 28 11.62 -3.62 0.11
N PRO A 29 11.47 -2.76 1.13
CA PRO A 29 10.80 -3.12 2.37
C PRO A 29 9.32 -3.44 2.17
N TYR A 30 8.65 -2.84 1.17
CA TYR A 30 7.24 -3.09 0.89
C TYR A 30 7.00 -4.49 0.31
N SER A 31 7.80 -4.93 -0.66
CA SER A 31 7.65 -6.30 -1.19
C SER A 31 8.01 -7.35 -0.13
N GLU A 32 9.04 -7.09 0.69
CA GLU A 32 9.40 -7.97 1.80
C GLU A 32 8.29 -8.08 2.84
N ALA A 33 7.68 -6.95 3.22
CA ALA A 33 6.54 -6.94 4.13
C ALA A 33 5.35 -7.71 3.55
N LEU A 34 5.03 -7.54 2.25
CA LEU A 34 3.99 -8.29 1.57
C LEU A 34 4.26 -9.80 1.60
N PHE A 35 5.49 -10.22 1.26
CA PHE A 35 5.85 -11.64 1.30
C PHE A 35 5.81 -12.21 2.70
N LYS A 36 6.19 -11.43 3.72
CA LYS A 36 6.04 -11.84 5.12
C LYS A 36 4.56 -12.03 5.47
N THR A 37 3.70 -11.08 5.15
CA THR A 37 2.25 -11.20 5.41
C THR A 37 1.64 -12.43 4.73
N LEU A 38 2.02 -12.68 3.47
CA LEU A 38 1.57 -13.86 2.73
C LEU A 38 2.02 -15.17 3.39
N LYS A 39 3.31 -15.29 3.73
CA LYS A 39 3.91 -16.55 4.20
C LYS A 39 3.63 -16.88 5.67
N TYR A 40 3.44 -15.86 6.49
CA TYR A 40 3.20 -16.01 7.93
C TYR A 40 1.69 -16.01 8.27
N GLY A 41 0.83 -15.81 7.27
CA GLY A 41 -0.61 -15.93 7.45
C GLY A 41 -1.02 -17.39 7.72
N PRO A 42 -2.12 -17.62 8.46
CA PRO A 42 -2.58 -18.96 8.82
C PRO A 42 -2.96 -19.83 7.62
N MET A 43 -3.17 -19.23 6.45
CA MET A 43 -3.54 -19.91 5.23
C MET A 43 -2.34 -20.55 4.51
N TRP A 44 -1.11 -20.15 4.86
CA TRP A 44 0.09 -20.61 4.18
C TRP A 44 0.39 -22.07 4.56
N PRO A 45 0.42 -23.02 3.61
CA PRO A 45 0.56 -24.44 3.92
C PRO A 45 2.02 -24.78 4.20
N GLU A 46 2.23 -25.86 4.97
CA GLU A 46 3.57 -26.47 5.12
C GLU A 46 4.13 -26.91 3.76
N ARG A 47 3.26 -27.48 2.91
CA ARG A 47 3.58 -27.90 1.53
C ARG A 47 2.40 -27.65 0.60
N PHE A 48 2.69 -27.20 -0.62
CA PHE A 48 1.68 -27.11 -1.68
C PHE A 48 1.43 -28.50 -2.29
N ALA A 49 0.16 -28.87 -2.39
CA ALA A 49 -0.25 -30.15 -2.98
C ALA A 49 -0.06 -30.19 -4.51
N SER A 50 -0.11 -29.04 -5.18
CA SER A 50 0.10 -28.90 -6.61
C SER A 50 0.31 -27.43 -6.99
N ILE A 51 0.69 -27.18 -8.24
CA ILE A 51 0.74 -25.82 -8.80
C ILE A 51 -0.64 -25.15 -8.81
N HIS A 52 -1.73 -25.92 -8.99
CA HIS A 52 -3.09 -25.38 -8.93
C HIS A 52 -3.44 -24.94 -7.52
N HIS A 53 -3.08 -25.72 -6.50
CA HIS A 53 -3.26 -25.32 -5.11
C HIS A 53 -2.49 -24.02 -4.82
N ALA A 54 -1.22 -23.91 -5.25
CA ALA A 54 -0.44 -22.70 -5.08
C ALA A 54 -1.07 -21.47 -5.75
N ARG A 55 -1.54 -21.60 -7.00
CA ARG A 55 -2.22 -20.51 -7.72
C ARG A 55 -3.50 -20.07 -7.03
N ASN A 56 -4.33 -21.03 -6.61
CA ASN A 56 -5.58 -20.75 -5.93
C ASN A 56 -5.33 -20.01 -4.61
N LEU A 57 -4.35 -20.46 -3.82
CA LEU A 57 -3.99 -19.80 -2.58
C LEU A 57 -3.55 -18.35 -2.81
N VAL A 58 -2.66 -18.12 -3.78
CA VAL A 58 -2.15 -16.76 -4.08
C VAL A 58 -3.27 -15.86 -4.61
N ALA A 59 -4.17 -16.39 -5.44
CA ALA A 59 -5.32 -15.65 -5.93
C ALA A 59 -6.27 -15.25 -4.79
N SER A 60 -6.65 -16.19 -3.93
CA SER A 60 -7.49 -15.92 -2.76
C SER A 60 -6.85 -14.93 -1.80
N PHE A 61 -5.54 -15.08 -1.52
CA PHE A 61 -4.80 -14.13 -0.71
C PHE A 61 -4.83 -12.73 -1.33
N THR A 62 -4.57 -12.62 -2.63
CA THR A 62 -4.52 -11.31 -3.31
C THR A 62 -5.87 -10.61 -3.26
N ALA A 63 -6.96 -11.34 -3.50
CA ALA A 63 -8.32 -10.81 -3.40
C ALA A 63 -8.60 -10.29 -1.98
N TRP A 64 -8.36 -11.13 -0.97
CA TRP A 64 -8.54 -10.77 0.44
C TRP A 64 -7.66 -9.58 0.85
N TYR A 65 -6.37 -9.61 0.53
CA TYR A 65 -5.40 -8.58 0.92
C TYR A 65 -5.77 -7.21 0.36
N ASN A 66 -6.23 -7.16 -0.90
CA ASN A 66 -6.55 -5.92 -1.60
C ASN A 66 -7.95 -5.37 -1.29
N HIS A 67 -8.94 -6.24 -1.03
CA HIS A 67 -10.34 -5.82 -0.97
C HIS A 67 -11.01 -5.99 0.40
N GLU A 68 -10.43 -6.79 1.30
CA GLU A 68 -11.05 -7.10 2.59
C GLU A 68 -10.17 -6.72 3.78
N HIS A 69 -8.88 -7.00 3.69
CA HIS A 69 -7.93 -6.75 4.77
C HIS A 69 -7.66 -5.24 4.92
N ARG A 70 -7.97 -4.72 6.11
CA ARG A 70 -7.75 -3.31 6.47
C ARG A 70 -6.42 -3.16 7.16
N HIS A 71 -5.60 -2.22 6.67
CA HIS A 71 -4.23 -2.06 7.10
C HIS A 71 -4.07 -0.83 7.99
N ILE A 72 -3.47 -1.02 9.16
CA ILE A 72 -3.23 0.05 10.14
C ILE A 72 -2.36 1.17 9.53
N GLY A 73 -1.34 0.79 8.74
CA GLY A 73 -0.41 1.75 8.12
C GLY A 73 -1.02 2.66 7.05
N ILE A 74 -2.25 2.39 6.61
CA ILE A 74 -3.01 3.23 5.66
C ILE A 74 -4.40 3.57 6.22
N GLY A 75 -4.50 3.92 7.50
CA GLY A 75 -5.75 4.47 8.05
C GLY A 75 -6.90 3.46 8.18
N LEU A 76 -6.60 2.16 8.28
CA LEU A 76 -7.57 1.06 8.23
C LEU A 76 -8.36 1.01 6.91
N HIS A 77 -7.76 1.48 5.82
CA HIS A 77 -8.24 1.25 4.46
C HIS A 77 -7.75 -0.09 3.91
N THR A 78 -8.43 -0.59 2.88
CA THR A 78 -7.89 -1.65 2.04
C THR A 78 -6.96 -1.05 0.99
N PRO A 79 -6.01 -1.83 0.42
CA PRO A 79 -5.17 -1.34 -0.67
C PRO A 79 -5.99 -0.86 -1.87
N ALA A 80 -7.11 -1.53 -2.19
CA ALA A 80 -8.00 -1.10 -3.26
C ALA A 80 -8.64 0.27 -2.98
N ASP A 81 -9.02 0.55 -1.72
CA ASP A 81 -9.59 1.85 -1.35
C ASP A 81 -8.62 2.99 -1.63
N VAL A 82 -7.33 2.77 -1.35
CA VAL A 82 -6.28 3.75 -1.60
C VAL A 82 -5.98 3.85 -3.09
N HIS A 83 -5.79 2.71 -3.76
CA HIS A 83 -5.42 2.64 -5.17
C HIS A 83 -6.46 3.30 -6.09
N PHE A 84 -7.75 3.10 -5.80
CA PHE A 84 -8.85 3.67 -6.58
C PHE A 84 -9.34 5.04 -6.05
N GLY A 85 -8.64 5.65 -5.09
CA GLY A 85 -9.00 6.99 -4.58
C GLY A 85 -10.29 7.04 -3.75
N LEU A 86 -10.75 5.90 -3.21
CA LEU A 86 -12.00 5.78 -2.43
C LEU A 86 -11.82 6.08 -0.94
N ALA A 87 -10.59 6.34 -0.50
CA ALA A 87 -10.25 6.46 0.92
C ALA A 87 -11.04 7.58 1.62
N GLU A 88 -11.13 8.76 1.01
CA GLU A 88 -11.83 9.92 1.60
C GLU A 88 -13.33 9.66 1.79
N GLN A 89 -13.99 9.14 0.76
CA GLN A 89 -15.40 8.76 0.83
C GLN A 89 -15.62 7.75 1.95
N LYS A 90 -14.79 6.71 2.04
CA LYS A 90 -14.90 5.69 3.10
C LYS A 90 -14.60 6.24 4.49
N ALA A 91 -13.74 7.24 4.63
CA ALA A 91 -13.53 7.92 5.90
C ALA A 91 -14.80 8.66 6.34
N THR A 92 -15.45 9.36 5.41
CA THR A 92 -16.73 10.07 5.65
C THR A 92 -17.83 9.09 6.06
N GLU A 93 -18.00 7.98 5.34
CA GLU A 93 -19.00 6.95 5.66
C GLU A 93 -18.77 6.34 7.06
N ARG A 94 -17.51 6.04 7.40
CA ARG A 94 -17.15 5.52 8.74
C ARG A 94 -17.46 6.52 9.85
N ALA A 95 -17.16 7.80 9.65
CA ALA A 95 -17.45 8.84 10.62
C ALA A 95 -18.97 8.95 10.87
N ALA A 96 -19.78 8.94 9.81
CA ALA A 96 -21.23 8.97 9.91
C ALA A 96 -21.80 7.73 10.63
N MET A 97 -21.26 6.54 10.33
CA MET A 97 -21.65 5.29 11.02
C MET A 97 -21.34 5.37 12.52
N LEU A 98 -20.13 5.80 12.89
CA LEU A 98 -19.72 5.94 14.29
C LEU A 98 -20.59 6.96 15.04
N ALA A 99 -20.91 8.09 14.41
CA ALA A 99 -21.81 9.08 14.99
C ALA A 99 -23.21 8.50 15.27
N ARG A 100 -23.77 7.74 14.32
CA ARG A 100 -25.06 7.04 14.50
C ARG A 100 -25.02 6.01 15.62
N ALA A 101 -23.94 5.23 15.70
CA ALA A 101 -23.76 4.22 16.75
C ALA A 101 -23.70 4.87 18.14
N ARG A 102 -23.00 6.01 18.27
CA ARG A 102 -22.95 6.80 19.51
C ARG A 102 -24.29 7.34 19.95
N ALA A 103 -25.05 7.93 19.02
CA ALA A 103 -26.37 8.45 19.32
C ALA A 103 -27.34 7.37 19.81
N ARG A 104 -27.20 6.13 19.32
CA ARG A 104 -28.05 5.00 19.69
C ARG A 104 -27.66 4.34 21.01
N HIS A 105 -26.37 4.30 21.33
CA HIS A 105 -25.82 3.57 22.48
C HIS A 105 -24.81 4.41 23.27
N PRO A 106 -25.20 5.58 23.82
CA PRO A 106 -24.27 6.48 24.50
C PRO A 106 -23.53 5.81 25.67
N GLU A 107 -24.18 4.87 26.36
CA GLU A 107 -23.61 4.08 27.47
C GLU A 107 -22.38 3.24 27.08
N ARG A 108 -22.21 2.94 25.78
CA ARG A 108 -21.07 2.17 25.27
C ARG A 108 -19.84 3.03 24.96
N PHE A 109 -19.92 4.35 25.09
CA PHE A 109 -18.86 5.26 24.70
C PHE A 109 -18.44 6.17 25.87
N GLY A 110 -17.21 5.99 26.36
CA GLY A 110 -16.68 6.74 27.51
C GLY A 110 -16.15 8.15 27.22
N THR A 111 -16.24 8.61 25.97
CA THR A 111 -15.73 9.95 25.57
C THR A 111 -16.78 10.72 24.77
N ALA A 112 -16.77 12.05 24.89
CA ALA A 112 -17.67 12.91 24.11
C ALA A 112 -17.31 12.98 22.62
N GLY A 113 -16.03 12.85 22.27
CA GLY A 113 -15.54 12.93 20.88
C GLY A 113 -15.52 11.60 20.12
N THR A 114 -15.69 11.66 18.80
CA THR A 114 -15.47 10.52 17.90
C THR A 114 -13.99 10.10 17.95
N PRO A 115 -13.67 8.78 18.06
CA PRO A 115 -12.30 8.30 18.00
C PRO A 115 -11.62 8.77 16.73
N LYS A 116 -10.39 9.28 16.86
CA LYS A 116 -9.57 9.64 15.71
C LYS A 116 -9.34 8.39 14.87
N ILE A 117 -9.76 8.43 13.60
CA ILE A 117 -9.37 7.44 12.60
C ILE A 117 -7.88 7.67 12.31
N LEU A 118 -7.09 6.60 12.20
CA LEU A 118 -5.68 6.69 11.83
C LEU A 118 -5.53 7.46 10.51
N ASP A 119 -4.57 8.38 10.46
CA ASP A 119 -4.35 9.20 9.27
C ASP A 119 -3.83 8.32 8.12
N LEU A 120 -4.27 8.62 6.90
CA LEU A 120 -3.70 8.03 5.69
C LEU A 120 -2.42 8.82 5.35
N PRO A 121 -1.23 8.19 5.29
CA PRO A 121 -0.02 8.89 4.88
C PRO A 121 -0.15 9.40 3.44
N ALA A 122 0.22 10.66 3.21
CA ALA A 122 0.25 11.24 1.86
C ALA A 122 1.37 10.62 1.02
N ASP A 123 2.53 10.43 1.64
CA ASP A 123 3.71 9.88 0.99
C ASP A 123 4.25 8.67 1.75
N ALA A 124 4.87 7.77 0.99
CA ALA A 124 5.58 6.61 1.50
C ALA A 124 6.93 6.51 0.77
N TRP A 125 8.03 6.35 1.53
CA TRP A 125 9.38 6.37 0.97
C TRP A 125 10.14 5.11 1.40
N ILE A 126 10.76 4.43 0.44
CA ILE A 126 11.79 3.42 0.73
C ILE A 126 13.07 4.12 1.16
N ASN A 127 13.49 5.10 0.36
CA ASN A 127 14.63 5.97 0.60
C ASN A 127 14.16 7.40 0.33
N LYS A 128 13.81 8.16 1.36
CA LYS A 128 13.40 9.56 1.17
C LYS A 128 14.60 10.33 0.63
N PRO A 129 14.50 10.98 -0.53
CA PRO A 129 15.59 11.81 -1.04
C PRO A 129 15.90 12.90 -0.02
N ALA A 130 17.19 13.22 0.16
CA ALA A 130 17.58 14.42 0.90
C ALA A 130 16.88 15.62 0.25
N ALA A 131 16.40 16.56 1.07
CA ALA A 131 15.91 17.83 0.54
C ALA A 131 17.03 18.45 -0.31
N GLU A 132 16.74 18.78 -1.56
CA GLU A 132 17.70 19.56 -2.34
C GLU A 132 17.94 20.86 -1.57
N PRO A 133 19.20 21.27 -1.32
CA PRO A 133 19.45 22.60 -0.82
C PRO A 133 18.83 23.59 -1.81
N ASP A 134 18.13 24.59 -1.27
CA ASP A 134 17.47 25.64 -2.03
C ASP A 134 18.47 26.24 -3.04
N ARG A 135 18.39 25.80 -4.29
CA ARG A 135 19.20 26.37 -5.37
C ARG A 135 18.48 27.64 -5.78
N PRO A 136 19.05 28.84 -5.54
CA PRO A 136 18.48 30.05 -6.10
C PRO A 136 18.35 29.85 -7.62
N GLY A 137 17.16 30.13 -8.14
CA GLY A 137 16.79 29.87 -9.52
C GLY A 137 17.88 30.36 -10.47
N ALA A 138 18.33 29.45 -11.34
CA ALA A 138 19.18 29.79 -12.46
C ALA A 138 18.36 30.58 -13.48
N ASP A 139 18.07 31.82 -13.16
CA ASP A 139 17.55 32.83 -14.06
C ASP A 139 18.49 34.02 -13.97
N GLN A 140 19.62 33.92 -14.68
CA GLN A 140 20.37 35.04 -15.26
C GLN A 140 21.60 34.60 -16.06
N ALA A 141 21.68 35.17 -17.26
CA ALA A 141 22.85 35.41 -18.10
C ALA A 141 23.38 34.25 -18.97
N ALA A 142 22.83 34.17 -20.18
CA ALA A 142 23.65 34.03 -21.39
C ALA A 142 23.28 35.18 -22.35
N ALA A 143 24.14 36.20 -22.38
CA ALA A 143 24.31 37.11 -23.51
C ALA A 143 25.63 36.73 -24.19
#